data_AF-A0A382JW24-F1
#
_entry.id   AF-A0A382JW24-F1
#
_cell.length_a   1.000
_cell.length_b   1.000
_cell.length_c   1.000
_cell.angle_alpha   90.00
_cell.angle_beta   90.00
_cell.angle_gamma   90.00
#
_symmetry.space_group_name_H-M   'P 1'
#
loop_
_entity.id
_entity.type
_entity.pdbx_description
1 polymer ?
#
loop_
_entity_poly.entity_id
_entity_poly.type
_entity_poly.pdbx_seq_one_letter_code
_entity_poly.pdbx_strand_id
1 'polypeptide(L)'
;MRLQVIIVALLLLPAPLAGCTGEEEVVPAGCTDARANNYDGTAIDDDGSCDFDTDDDGVADWLEVLGCTDETAFNYQSGATEEDGSCDYDYDNDGVLDADEVPGCMDSTANNYAATATDDDGSCDYD
;
A
#
# COMPACT_ATOMS: atom_id res chain seq x y z
N MET A 1 15.80 -93.99 3.12
CA MET A 1 15.31 -93.29 1.90
C MET A 1 13.80 -93.16 2.05
N ARG A 2 13.14 -92.00 2.06
CA ARG A 2 13.54 -90.61 1.81
C ARG A 2 12.89 -89.70 2.86
N LEU A 3 13.71 -88.76 3.32
CA LEU A 3 13.45 -87.67 4.23
C LEU A 3 12.64 -86.59 3.47
N GLN A 4 11.51 -86.13 4.00
CA GLN A 4 10.87 -84.89 3.54
C GLN A 4 10.81 -83.97 4.75
N VAL A 5 11.83 -83.12 4.78
CA VAL A 5 12.11 -82.09 5.76
C VAL A 5 10.95 -81.11 5.77
N ILE A 6 10.32 -80.90 6.93
CA ILE A 6 9.36 -79.81 7.14
C ILE A 6 10.21 -78.54 7.24
N ILE A 7 10.46 -77.91 6.10
CA ILE A 7 11.12 -76.61 6.01
C ILE A 7 10.05 -75.57 6.36
N VAL A 8 10.03 -75.13 7.61
CA VAL A 8 9.39 -73.87 8.01
C VAL A 8 10.31 -72.76 7.49
N ALA A 9 10.24 -72.46 6.20
CA ALA A 9 10.84 -71.27 5.64
C ALA A 9 9.90 -70.12 5.99
N LEU A 10 10.24 -69.46 7.10
CA LEU A 10 9.83 -68.12 7.47
C LEU A 10 9.73 -67.27 6.20
N LEU A 11 8.50 -67.03 5.74
CA LEU A 11 8.21 -66.02 4.73
C LEU A 11 8.71 -64.71 5.33
N LEU A 12 9.91 -64.31 4.91
CA LEU A 12 10.28 -62.91 4.84
C LEU A 12 9.26 -62.30 3.88
N LEU A 13 8.08 -61.99 4.41
CA LEU A 13 7.30 -60.88 3.89
C LEU A 13 8.35 -59.78 3.75
N PRO A 14 8.61 -59.24 2.54
CA PRO A 14 9.27 -57.96 2.51
C PRO A 14 8.40 -57.12 3.42
N ALA A 15 8.95 -56.70 4.57
CA ALA A 15 8.43 -55.51 5.18
C ALA A 15 8.27 -54.56 3.99
N PRO A 16 7.09 -53.97 3.75
CA PRO A 16 7.16 -52.73 3.03
C PRO A 16 8.18 -51.95 3.84
N LEU A 17 9.39 -51.80 3.29
CA LEU A 17 10.08 -50.55 3.47
C LEU A 17 8.94 -49.59 3.21
N ALA A 18 8.43 -48.97 4.28
CA ALA A 18 8.07 -47.59 4.21
C ALA A 18 9.32 -46.92 3.65
N GLY A 19 9.55 -47.09 2.34
CA GLY A 19 10.15 -46.07 1.56
C GLY A 19 9.32 -44.88 1.93
N CYS A 20 10.01 -43.82 2.35
CA CYS A 20 9.50 -42.49 2.19
C CYS A 20 8.82 -42.46 0.82
N THR A 21 7.51 -42.69 0.79
CA THR A 21 6.68 -41.90 -0.08
C THR A 21 6.97 -40.54 0.49
N GLY A 22 7.90 -39.82 -0.15
CA GLY A 22 7.80 -38.38 -0.17
C GLY A 22 6.43 -38.13 -0.76
N GLU A 23 5.40 -38.22 0.08
CA GLU A 23 4.39 -37.20 0.10
C GLU A 23 5.22 -35.93 0.25
N GLU A 24 5.57 -35.36 -0.90
CA GLU A 24 6.00 -33.98 -0.95
C GLU A 24 4.78 -33.25 -0.42
N GLU A 25 4.79 -33.04 0.90
CA GLU A 25 3.89 -32.13 1.55
C GLU A 25 4.11 -30.84 0.79
N VAL A 26 3.13 -30.49 -0.05
CA VAL A 26 3.14 -29.21 -0.75
C VAL A 26 2.89 -28.21 0.34
N VAL A 27 3.99 -27.76 0.97
CA VAL A 27 3.98 -26.68 1.93
C VAL A 27 3.58 -25.45 1.12
N PRO A 28 2.41 -24.84 1.41
CA PRO A 28 2.01 -23.64 0.71
C PRO A 28 3.09 -22.58 0.93
N ALA A 29 3.66 -22.09 -0.16
CA ALA A 29 4.70 -21.07 -0.16
C ALA A 29 4.14 -19.78 -0.74
N GLY A 30 4.50 -18.65 -0.13
CA GLY A 30 4.02 -17.32 -0.47
C GLY A 30 4.47 -16.32 0.59
N CYS A 31 4.13 -15.04 0.44
CA CYS A 31 4.53 -14.07 1.45
C CYS A 31 3.85 -14.34 2.80
N THR A 32 4.66 -14.53 3.85
CA THR A 32 4.14 -14.82 5.21
C THR A 32 4.05 -13.58 6.10
N ASP A 33 4.52 -12.41 5.66
CA ASP A 33 4.45 -11.16 6.42
C ASP A 33 3.09 -10.46 6.21
N ALA A 34 2.33 -10.31 7.29
CA ALA A 34 1.00 -9.67 7.26
C ALA A 34 1.04 -8.16 6.95
N ARG A 35 2.23 -7.56 6.86
CA ARG A 35 2.44 -6.17 6.45
C ARG A 35 2.71 -6.03 4.94
N ALA A 36 2.89 -7.14 4.22
CA ALA A 36 3.09 -7.10 2.78
C ALA A 36 1.77 -7.00 2.02
N ASN A 37 1.80 -6.34 0.87
CA ASN A 37 0.67 -6.15 -0.04
C ASN A 37 0.17 -7.47 -0.63
N ASN A 38 1.05 -8.47 -0.73
CA ASN A 38 0.76 -9.80 -1.24
C ASN A 38 0.80 -10.90 -0.15
N TYR A 39 0.52 -10.55 1.11
CA TYR A 39 0.41 -11.50 2.20
C TYR A 39 -0.53 -12.68 1.87
N ASP A 40 -0.02 -13.90 2.00
CA ASP A 40 -0.79 -15.14 1.88
C ASP A 40 -0.97 -15.79 3.26
N GLY A 41 -2.17 -15.64 3.85
CA GLY A 41 -2.51 -16.26 5.14
C GLY A 41 -2.61 -17.79 5.12
N THR A 42 -2.48 -18.42 3.95
CA THR A 42 -2.38 -19.87 3.80
C THR A 42 -0.93 -20.35 3.64
N ALA A 43 0.02 -19.44 3.37
CA ALA A 43 1.43 -19.75 3.26
C ALA A 43 2.01 -20.13 4.63
N ILE A 44 2.83 -21.18 4.63
CA ILE A 44 3.58 -21.67 5.78
C ILE A 44 5.07 -21.40 5.58
N ASP A 45 5.54 -21.40 4.34
CA ASP A 45 6.92 -21.06 3.98
C ASP A 45 6.97 -19.73 3.22
N ASP A 46 7.92 -18.87 3.58
CA ASP A 46 8.13 -17.60 2.91
C ASP A 46 8.93 -17.83 1.62
N ASP A 47 8.35 -17.49 0.47
CA ASP A 47 9.03 -17.64 -0.82
C ASP A 47 9.90 -16.42 -1.18
N GLY A 48 9.96 -15.41 -0.29
CA GLY A 48 10.71 -14.17 -0.48
C GLY A 48 10.07 -13.24 -1.50
N SER A 49 8.81 -13.49 -1.89
CA SER A 49 8.07 -12.63 -2.82
C SER A 49 7.37 -11.46 -2.16
N CYS A 50 7.49 -11.27 -0.83
CA CYS A 50 6.81 -10.20 -0.11
C CYS A 50 7.02 -8.82 -0.76
N ASP A 51 5.91 -8.20 -1.10
CA ASP A 51 5.81 -6.88 -1.70
C ASP A 51 5.42 -5.87 -0.62
N PHE A 52 6.18 -4.78 -0.54
CA PHE A 52 6.02 -3.74 0.48
C PHE A 52 6.05 -2.34 -0.15
N ASP A 53 5.74 -2.26 -1.43
CA ASP A 53 5.69 -1.04 -2.22
C ASP A 53 4.33 -1.03 -2.90
N THR A 54 3.37 -0.29 -2.32
CA THR A 54 1.96 -0.40 -2.71
C THR A 54 1.68 0.21 -4.07
N ASP A 55 2.43 1.24 -4.46
CA ASP A 55 2.24 2.00 -5.69
C ASP A 55 3.32 1.74 -6.76
N ASP A 56 4.27 0.83 -6.48
CA ASP A 56 5.38 0.41 -7.35
C ASP A 56 6.31 1.59 -7.75
N ASP A 57 6.48 2.58 -6.88
CA ASP A 57 7.32 3.76 -7.14
C ASP A 57 8.83 3.55 -6.83
N GLY A 58 9.15 2.44 -6.16
CA GLY A 58 10.51 2.06 -5.76
C GLY A 58 10.88 2.46 -4.33
N VAL A 59 9.94 2.98 -3.55
CA VAL A 59 10.05 3.31 -2.13
C VAL A 59 9.12 2.40 -1.34
N ALA A 60 9.66 1.60 -0.43
CA ALA A 60 8.82 0.74 0.40
C ALA A 60 7.91 1.58 1.33
N ASP A 61 6.70 1.10 1.63
CA ASP A 61 5.66 1.80 2.39
C ASP A 61 6.17 2.38 3.73
N TRP A 62 7.09 1.69 4.42
CA TRP A 62 7.66 2.18 5.70
C TRP A 62 8.80 3.19 5.55
N LEU A 63 9.33 3.36 4.34
CA LEU A 63 10.30 4.39 3.97
C LEU A 63 9.64 5.61 3.37
N GLU A 64 8.34 5.54 3.08
CA GLU A 64 7.61 6.67 2.54
C GLU A 64 7.63 7.85 3.50
N VAL A 65 7.76 9.04 2.90
CA VAL A 65 7.64 10.31 3.59
C VAL A 65 6.41 11.01 3.02
N LEU A 66 5.38 11.14 3.86
CA LEU A 66 4.16 11.85 3.52
C LEU A 66 4.41 13.36 3.40
N GLY A 67 3.92 13.97 2.34
CA GLY A 67 3.92 15.41 2.15
C GLY A 67 3.53 15.80 0.74
N CYS A 68 3.58 17.10 0.43
CA CYS A 68 3.34 17.58 -0.93
C CYS A 68 4.52 17.23 -1.86
N THR A 69 4.26 16.47 -2.93
CA THR A 69 5.26 16.08 -3.95
C THR A 69 5.18 16.95 -5.23
N ASP A 70 4.16 17.79 -5.36
CA ASP A 70 4.04 18.74 -6.48
C ASP A 70 5.02 19.92 -6.35
N GLU A 71 6.01 20.01 -7.25
CA GLU A 71 7.01 21.10 -7.29
C GLU A 71 6.41 22.50 -7.53
N THR A 72 5.16 22.58 -7.98
CA THR A 72 4.46 23.86 -8.22
C THR A 72 3.71 24.38 -6.99
N ALA A 73 3.54 23.54 -5.96
CA ALA A 73 2.89 23.93 -4.71
C ALA A 73 3.81 24.81 -3.84
N PHE A 74 3.22 25.70 -3.05
CA PHE A 74 3.96 26.61 -2.17
C PHE A 74 4.62 25.89 -0.99
N ASN A 75 4.13 24.72 -0.64
CA ASN A 75 4.62 23.89 0.45
C ASN A 75 5.26 22.58 -0.05
N TYR A 76 5.75 22.55 -1.30
CA TYR A 76 6.49 21.41 -1.86
C TYR A 76 7.57 20.90 -0.91
N GLN A 77 7.58 19.59 -0.70
CA GLN A 77 8.54 18.89 0.13
C GLN A 77 9.38 17.94 -0.74
N SER A 78 10.62 18.33 -1.04
CA SER A 78 11.53 17.53 -1.88
C SER A 78 11.91 16.16 -1.31
N GLY A 79 11.59 15.92 -0.03
CA GLY A 79 11.80 14.64 0.64
C GLY A 79 10.55 13.79 0.74
N ALA A 80 9.38 14.32 0.33
CA ALA A 80 8.16 13.55 0.26
C ALA A 80 8.25 12.56 -0.91
N THR A 81 7.82 11.34 -0.65
CA THR A 81 7.76 10.25 -1.63
C THR A 81 6.32 9.80 -1.87
N GLU A 82 5.38 10.22 -1.02
CA GLU A 82 3.97 9.91 -1.15
C GLU A 82 3.15 11.17 -0.85
N GLU A 83 2.15 11.42 -1.68
CA GLU A 83 1.24 12.57 -1.61
C GLU A 83 0.26 12.40 -0.46
N ASP A 84 0.28 13.34 0.49
CA ASP A 84 -0.67 13.36 1.61
C ASP A 84 -1.86 14.29 1.40
N GLY A 85 -1.93 14.93 0.22
CA GLY A 85 -2.97 15.90 -0.12
C GLY A 85 -2.83 17.24 0.63
N SER A 86 -1.67 17.51 1.24
CA SER A 86 -1.41 18.79 1.92
C SER A 86 -0.99 19.92 0.98
N CYS A 87 -0.82 19.69 -0.32
CA CYS A 87 -0.31 20.71 -1.24
C CYS A 87 -1.13 22.01 -1.21
N ASP A 88 -0.43 23.12 -0.97
CA ASP A 88 -1.00 24.47 -0.92
C ASP A 88 -0.77 25.18 -2.26
N TYR A 89 -1.85 25.69 -2.84
CA TYR A 89 -1.86 26.39 -4.12
C TYR A 89 -2.42 27.82 -3.97
N ASP A 90 -2.09 28.65 -4.95
CA ASP A 90 -2.66 29.97 -5.21
C ASP A 90 -3.05 29.95 -6.69
N TYR A 91 -4.29 29.52 -6.95
CA TYR A 91 -4.74 29.23 -8.32
C TYR A 91 -4.97 30.49 -9.15
N ASP A 92 -5.26 31.63 -8.53
CA ASP A 92 -5.55 32.88 -9.23
C ASP A 92 -4.35 33.86 -9.27
N ASN A 93 -3.28 33.53 -8.54
CA ASN A 93 -2.03 34.27 -8.41
C ASN A 93 -2.19 35.67 -7.81
N ASP A 94 -3.12 35.84 -6.86
CA ASP A 94 -3.32 37.09 -6.11
C ASP A 94 -2.35 37.24 -4.92
N GLY A 95 -1.65 36.15 -4.55
CA GLY A 95 -0.69 36.09 -3.45
C GLY A 95 -1.27 35.64 -2.10
N VAL A 96 -2.51 35.19 -2.07
CA VAL A 96 -3.18 34.50 -0.96
C VAL A 96 -3.33 33.03 -1.35
N LEU A 97 -3.05 32.10 -0.42
CA LEU A 97 -3.23 30.68 -0.71
C LEU A 97 -4.73 30.35 -0.70
N ASP A 98 -5.19 29.43 -1.55
CA ASP A 98 -6.60 29.05 -1.63
C ASP A 98 -7.16 28.59 -0.26
N ALA A 99 -6.33 27.94 0.55
CA ALA A 99 -6.69 27.50 1.90
C ALA A 99 -6.86 28.67 2.90
N ASP A 100 -6.24 29.82 2.62
CA ASP A 100 -6.29 31.06 3.41
C ASP A 100 -7.29 32.08 2.83
N GLU A 101 -7.96 31.76 1.72
CA GLU A 101 -8.90 32.67 1.09
C GLU A 101 -10.13 32.96 1.96
N VAL A 102 -10.54 34.22 1.95
CA VAL A 102 -11.77 34.67 2.57
C VAL A 102 -12.78 34.98 1.47
N PRO A 103 -13.81 34.15 1.27
CA PRO A 103 -14.83 34.42 0.26
C PRO A 103 -15.69 35.61 0.65
N GLY A 104 -15.98 36.48 -0.32
CA GLY A 104 -16.96 37.55 -0.17
C GLY A 104 -16.89 38.58 -1.30
N CYS A 105 -17.81 39.54 -1.31
CA CYS A 105 -17.80 40.57 -2.34
C CYS A 105 -16.57 41.48 -2.26
N MET A 106 -15.74 41.46 -3.33
CA MET A 106 -14.54 42.30 -3.44
C MET A 106 -14.81 43.68 -4.10
N ASP A 107 -16.01 43.92 -4.64
CA ASP A 107 -16.37 45.20 -5.25
C ASP A 107 -16.69 46.27 -4.19
N SER A 108 -15.82 47.27 -4.05
CA SER A 108 -15.98 48.41 -3.13
C SER A 108 -17.24 49.28 -3.34
N THR A 109 -17.96 49.09 -4.46
CA THR A 109 -19.19 49.80 -4.79
C THR A 109 -20.45 49.03 -4.39
N ALA A 110 -20.34 47.75 -4.03
CA ALA A 110 -21.45 46.93 -3.57
C ALA A 110 -21.85 47.25 -2.11
N ASN A 111 -23.13 47.06 -1.80
CA ASN A 111 -23.70 47.24 -0.46
C ASN A 111 -23.10 46.30 0.58
N ASN A 112 -22.63 45.13 0.16
CA ASN A 112 -22.05 44.08 0.99
C ASN A 112 -20.54 43.88 0.74
N TYR A 113 -19.84 44.92 0.25
CA TYR A 113 -18.37 44.89 0.12
C TYR A 113 -17.69 44.41 1.42
N ALA A 114 -16.84 43.40 1.29
CA ALA A 114 -16.06 42.84 2.37
C ALA A 114 -14.58 43.17 2.16
N ALA A 115 -14.04 44.13 2.92
CA ALA A 115 -12.62 44.53 2.81
C ALA A 115 -11.62 43.44 3.24
N THR A 116 -12.11 42.37 3.87
CA THR A 116 -11.32 41.19 4.23
C THR A 116 -11.43 40.08 3.21
N ALA A 117 -12.32 40.20 2.21
CA ALA A 117 -12.43 39.18 1.17
C ALA A 117 -11.18 39.18 0.31
N THR A 118 -10.67 37.99 0.04
CA THR A 118 -9.54 37.74 -0.86
C THR A 118 -9.97 36.90 -2.06
N ASP A 119 -11.15 36.27 -2.01
CA ASP A 119 -11.77 35.58 -3.14
C ASP A 119 -13.20 36.12 -3.38
N ASP A 120 -13.53 36.46 -4.63
CA ASP A 120 -14.86 36.97 -4.99
C ASP A 120 -15.84 35.81 -5.15
N ASP A 121 -16.74 35.67 -4.16
CA ASP A 121 -17.75 34.61 -4.15
C ASP A 121 -18.96 34.89 -5.05
N GLY A 122 -18.95 36.02 -5.77
CA GLY A 122 -20.05 36.43 -6.64
C GLY A 122 -21.31 36.86 -5.89
N SER A 123 -21.22 37.11 -4.57
CA SER A 123 -22.35 37.51 -3.73
C SER A 123 -22.63 39.03 -3.73
N CYS A 124 -21.91 39.84 -4.51
CA CYS A 124 -22.07 41.30 -4.52
C CYS A 124 -23.51 41.77 -4.76
N ASP A 125 -24.00 42.64 -3.87
CA ASP A 125 -25.33 43.23 -3.86
C ASP A 125 -25.26 44.73 -4.21
N TYR A 126 -26.12 45.19 -5.11
CA TYR A 126 -26.12 46.55 -5.65
C TYR A 126 -27.48 47.27 -5.52
N ASP A 127 -28.47 46.69 -4.83
CA ASP A 127 -29.85 47.17 -4.79
C ASP A 127 -30.28 47.91 -3.50
#